data_AF-A0A3B9X356-F1
#
_entry.id   AF-A0A3B9X356-F1
#
_cell.length_a   1.000
_cell.length_b   1.000
_cell.length_c   1.000
_cell.angle_alpha   90.00
_cell.angle_beta   90.00
_cell.angle_gamma   90.00
#
_symmetry.space_group_name_H-M   'P 1'
#
loop_
_entity.id
_entity.type
_entity.pdbx_description
1 polymer ?
#
loop_
_entity_poly.entity_id
_entity_poly.type
_entity_poly.pdbx_seq_one_letter_code
_entity_poly.pdbx_strand_id
1 'polypeptide(L)'
;WDAALPSIVTWAKFKDRQSGQDFIHLNTHFDHRGDVARVRSAQLILDKLAILSDDLPVVVTGDFNITPDTDAYATMTSGLDDTKFKSESLPHGPDGTFGGFTVELGESTDRIDYVFVGAGVKVLRYGVVSDQ
;
A
#
# COMPACT_ATOMS: atom_id res chain seq x y z
N TRP A 1 14.11 13.65 -4.59
CA TRP A 1 13.47 14.96 -4.35
C TRP A 1 13.91 15.46 -2.98
N ASP A 2 13.03 15.97 -2.14
CA ASP A 2 13.25 16.49 -0.77
C ASP A 2 13.29 15.39 0.32
N ALA A 3 13.58 14.15 -0.06
CA ALA A 3 13.68 13.04 0.87
C ALA A 3 14.89 13.20 1.80
N ALA A 4 14.73 12.83 3.07
CA ALA A 4 15.84 12.80 4.02
C ALA A 4 16.74 11.56 3.83
N LEU A 5 16.18 10.44 3.38
CA LEU A 5 16.88 9.18 3.16
C LEU A 5 16.58 8.61 1.75
N PRO A 6 17.48 7.77 1.20
CA PRO A 6 17.15 6.99 0.02
C PRO A 6 16.01 6.00 0.31
N SER A 7 14.94 6.08 -0.48
CA SER A 7 13.86 5.08 -0.49
C SER A 7 14.04 4.11 -1.67
N ILE A 8 13.60 2.87 -1.49
CA ILE A 8 13.67 1.81 -2.50
C ILE A 8 12.30 1.22 -2.78
N VAL A 9 12.19 0.60 -3.96
CA VAL A 9 11.07 -0.21 -4.38
C VAL A 9 11.63 -1.55 -4.85
N THR A 10 11.10 -2.64 -4.32
CA THR A 10 11.42 -4.01 -4.77
C THR A 10 10.16 -4.61 -5.36
N TRP A 11 10.27 -5.22 -6.53
CA TRP A 11 9.13 -5.87 -7.18
C TRP A 11 9.54 -7.23 -7.75
N ALA A 12 8.55 -8.09 -7.97
CA ALA A 12 8.73 -9.35 -8.66
C ALA A 12 7.43 -9.79 -9.35
N LYS A 13 7.59 -10.52 -10.45
CA LYS A 13 6.52 -11.27 -11.10
C LYS A 13 6.46 -12.66 -10.50
N PHE A 14 5.32 -13.01 -9.93
CA PHE A 14 5.04 -14.31 -9.33
C PHE A 14 4.09 -15.11 -10.21
N LYS A 15 4.15 -16.44 -10.06
CA LYS A 15 3.19 -17.40 -10.62
C LYS A 15 2.61 -18.21 -9.47
N ASP A 16 1.29 -18.15 -9.29
CA ASP A 16 0.62 -19.03 -8.35
C ASP A 16 0.72 -20.48 -8.83
N ARG A 17 1.17 -21.39 -7.96
CA ARG A 17 1.43 -22.79 -8.32
C ARG A 17 0.16 -23.61 -8.45
N GLN A 18 -0.95 -23.16 -7.86
CA GLN A 18 -2.22 -23.89 -7.89
C GLN A 18 -3.04 -23.53 -9.13
N SER A 19 -3.26 -22.23 -9.35
CA SER A 19 -4.05 -21.73 -10.49
C SER A 19 -3.22 -21.46 -11.75
N GLY A 20 -1.90 -21.35 -11.63
CA GLY A 20 -1.00 -21.01 -12.73
C GLY A 20 -1.01 -19.53 -13.13
N GLN A 21 -1.81 -18.70 -12.45
CA GLN A 21 -1.96 -17.27 -12.73
C GLN A 21 -0.71 -16.49 -12.34
N ASP A 22 -0.33 -15.53 -13.19
CA ASP A 22 0.76 -14.61 -12.92
C ASP A 22 0.25 -13.33 -12.25
N PHE A 23 1.05 -12.72 -11.39
CA PHE A 23 0.76 -11.42 -10.80
C PHE A 23 2.06 -10.67 -10.46
N ILE A 24 1.97 -9.34 -10.35
CA ILE A 24 3.06 -8.49 -9.87
C ILE A 24 2.85 -8.18 -8.40
N HIS A 25 3.93 -8.30 -7.62
CA HIS A 25 3.97 -7.78 -6.26
C HIS A 25 5.08 -6.74 -6.14
N LEU A 26 4.77 -5.61 -5.50
CA LEU A 26 5.68 -4.52 -5.24
C LEU A 26 5.65 -4.17 -3.75
N ASN A 27 6.82 -3.95 -3.15
CA ASN A 27 6.95 -3.49 -1.77
C ASN A 27 7.86 -2.26 -1.70
N THR A 28 7.51 -1.29 -0.86
CA THR A 28 8.28 -0.05 -0.68
C THR A 28 8.25 0.48 0.75
N HIS A 29 9.12 1.45 1.03
CA HIS A 29 9.12 2.26 2.24
C HIS A 29 9.40 3.72 1.87
N PHE A 30 8.39 4.58 2.04
CA PHE A 30 8.49 5.99 1.69
C PHE A 30 9.24 6.80 2.74
N ASP A 31 9.84 7.90 2.30
CA ASP A 31 10.52 8.84 3.18
C ASP A 31 9.53 9.58 4.11
N HIS A 32 9.86 9.61 5.40
CA HIS A 32 9.05 10.22 6.44
C HIS A 32 9.10 11.76 6.50
N ARG A 33 9.96 12.43 5.72
CA ARG A 33 10.16 13.90 5.77
C ARG A 33 9.70 14.63 4.52
N GLY A 34 10.03 14.11 3.34
CA GLY A 34 9.84 14.81 2.07
C GLY A 34 8.44 14.62 1.51
N ASP A 35 7.56 15.62 1.67
CA ASP A 35 6.21 15.59 1.11
C ASP A 35 6.24 15.48 -0.42
N VAL A 36 7.14 16.22 -1.08
CA VAL A 36 7.30 16.16 -2.55
C VAL A 36 7.83 14.79 -2.96
N ALA A 37 8.75 14.22 -2.20
CA ALA A 37 9.30 12.89 -2.44
C ALA A 37 8.24 11.81 -2.33
N ARG A 38 7.29 11.90 -1.40
CA ARG A 38 6.20 10.92 -1.28
C ARG A 38 5.23 11.00 -2.45
N VAL A 39 4.80 12.20 -2.86
CA VAL A 39 3.94 12.38 -4.05
C VAL A 39 4.63 11.87 -5.31
N ARG A 40 5.90 12.22 -5.49
CA ARG A 40 6.67 11.80 -6.66
C ARG A 40 7.00 10.30 -6.66
N SER A 41 7.21 9.70 -5.50
CA SER A 41 7.37 8.25 -5.35
C SER A 41 6.08 7.52 -5.71
N ALA A 42 4.92 8.01 -5.27
CA ALA A 42 3.62 7.46 -5.64
C ALA A 42 3.42 7.50 -7.17
N GLN A 43 3.66 8.65 -7.81
CA GLN A 43 3.58 8.75 -9.27
C GLN A 43 4.55 7.80 -9.98
N LEU A 44 5.79 7.72 -9.51
CA LEU A 44 6.80 6.83 -10.09
C LEU A 44 6.38 5.36 -9.99
N ILE A 45 5.76 4.94 -8.89
CA ILE A 45 5.22 3.58 -8.74
C ILE A 45 4.14 3.32 -9.79
N LEU A 46 3.19 4.23 -9.98
CA LEU A 46 2.14 4.07 -10.98
C LEU A 46 2.71 4.00 -12.40
N ASP A 47 3.66 4.87 -12.74
CA ASP A 47 4.32 4.88 -14.05
C ASP A 47 5.08 3.56 -14.29
N LYS A 48 5.73 3.01 -13.26
CA LYS A 48 6.41 1.72 -13.35
C LYS A 48 5.42 0.57 -13.51
N LEU A 49 4.33 0.56 -12.76
CA LEU A 49 3.31 -0.49 -12.87
C LEU A 49 2.66 -0.50 -14.25
N ALA A 50 2.39 0.67 -14.85
CA ALA A 50 1.85 0.75 -16.20
C ALA A 50 2.73 0.07 -17.27
N ILE A 51 4.04 -0.01 -17.03
CA ILE A 51 5.00 -0.68 -17.92
C ILE A 51 5.21 -2.15 -17.52
N LEU A 52 5.24 -2.44 -16.23
CA LEU A 52 5.63 -3.74 -15.69
C LEU A 52 4.47 -4.74 -15.59
N SER A 53 3.23 -4.26 -15.43
CA SER A 53 2.10 -5.14 -15.15
C SER A 53 1.69 -5.96 -16.37
N ASP A 54 1.73 -5.41 -17.59
CA ASP A 54 1.28 -6.12 -18.81
C ASP A 54 -0.11 -6.76 -18.60
N ASP A 55 -1.06 -5.97 -18.09
CA ASP A 55 -2.42 -6.37 -17.68
C ASP A 55 -2.51 -7.43 -16.56
N LEU A 56 -1.40 -7.81 -15.94
CA LEU A 56 -1.41 -8.73 -14.79
C LEU A 56 -2.00 -8.07 -13.54
N PRO A 57 -2.65 -8.84 -12.66
CA PRO A 57 -3.03 -8.40 -11.33
C PRO A 57 -1.81 -7.85 -10.57
N VAL A 58 -2.02 -6.75 -9.85
CA VAL A 58 -0.97 -6.07 -9.08
C VAL A 58 -1.36 -6.01 -7.61
N VAL A 59 -0.39 -6.28 -6.73
CA VAL A 59 -0.47 -6.00 -5.30
C VAL A 59 0.70 -5.11 -4.91
N VAL A 60 0.42 -4.02 -4.22
CA VAL A 60 1.43 -3.09 -3.70
C VAL A 60 1.31 -3.00 -2.19
N THR A 61 2.41 -3.27 -1.49
CA THR A 61 2.51 -3.18 -0.03
C THR A 61 3.55 -2.16 0.39
N GLY A 62 3.44 -1.67 1.62
CA GLY A 62 4.51 -0.90 2.22
C GLY A 62 4.08 -0.07 3.41
N ASP A 63 5.09 0.48 4.08
CA ASP A 63 4.96 1.65 4.93
C ASP A 63 5.13 2.88 4.04
N PHE A 64 4.06 3.65 3.90
CA PHE A 64 4.03 4.81 3.01
C PHE A 64 4.32 6.12 3.75
N ASN A 65 4.41 6.13 5.09
CA ASN A 65 4.53 7.36 5.89
C ASN A 65 3.53 8.46 5.48
N ILE A 66 2.29 8.06 5.16
CA ILE A 66 1.20 8.96 4.76
C ILE A 66 -0.12 8.55 5.37
N THR A 67 -0.95 9.54 5.67
CA THR A 67 -2.35 9.35 6.05
C THR A 67 -3.28 9.52 4.83
N PRO A 68 -4.54 9.06 4.92
CA PRO A 68 -5.49 9.09 3.78
C PRO A 68 -5.83 10.49 3.24
N ASP A 69 -5.55 11.55 3.98
CA ASP A 69 -5.78 12.95 3.62
C ASP A 69 -4.62 13.59 2.85
N THR A 70 -3.55 12.85 2.56
CA THR A 70 -2.37 13.37 1.83
C THR A 70 -2.49 13.27 0.31
N ASP A 71 -1.83 14.18 -0.40
CA ASP A 71 -1.73 14.16 -1.87
C ASP A 71 -1.07 12.88 -2.41
N ALA A 72 -0.12 12.30 -1.67
CA ALA A 72 0.54 11.07 -2.06
C ALA A 72 -0.44 9.88 -1.99
N TYR A 73 -1.34 9.85 -1.00
CA TYR A 73 -2.39 8.84 -0.92
C TYR A 73 -3.40 9.01 -2.07
N ALA A 74 -3.82 10.25 -2.34
CA ALA A 74 -4.68 10.58 -3.48
C ALA A 74 -4.02 10.17 -4.81
N THR A 75 -2.70 10.35 -4.94
CA THR A 75 -1.94 9.91 -6.11
C THR A 75 -1.99 8.38 -6.24
N MET A 76 -1.66 7.62 -5.19
CA MET A 76 -1.72 6.15 -5.21
C MET A 76 -3.11 5.64 -5.59
N THR A 77 -4.16 6.22 -5.00
CA THR A 77 -5.55 5.81 -5.22
C THR A 77 -6.15 6.29 -6.55
N SER A 78 -5.44 7.14 -7.30
CA SER A 78 -5.83 7.48 -8.67
C SER A 78 -5.60 6.33 -9.66
N GLY A 79 -4.71 5.39 -9.33
CA GLY A 79 -4.38 4.24 -10.18
C GLY A 79 -4.59 2.87 -9.54
N LEU A 80 -4.79 2.79 -8.22
CA LEU A 80 -4.94 1.54 -7.48
C LEU A 80 -6.10 1.64 -6.46
N ASP A 81 -6.68 0.51 -6.10
CA ASP A 81 -7.70 0.41 -5.06
C ASP A 81 -7.06 0.20 -3.68
N ASP A 82 -7.49 0.97 -2.67
CA ASP A 82 -7.16 0.71 -1.26
C ASP A 82 -7.97 -0.49 -0.74
N THR A 83 -7.28 -1.54 -0.29
CA THR A 83 -7.93 -2.78 0.15
C THR A 83 -8.89 -2.58 1.33
N LYS A 84 -8.67 -1.59 2.20
CA LYS A 84 -9.59 -1.29 3.32
C LYS A 84 -10.98 -0.93 2.81
N PHE A 85 -11.05 -0.12 1.75
CA PHE A 85 -12.30 0.34 1.15
C PHE A 85 -12.82 -0.59 0.05
N LYS A 86 -11.95 -1.42 -0.54
CA LYS A 86 -12.30 -2.39 -1.58
C LYS A 86 -12.84 -3.72 -1.03
N SER A 87 -12.58 -4.02 0.24
CA SER A 87 -12.98 -5.27 0.90
C SER A 87 -14.49 -5.53 0.81
N GLU A 88 -14.88 -6.77 0.50
CA GLU A 88 -16.29 -7.20 0.52
C GLU A 88 -16.88 -7.25 1.93
N SER A 89 -16.04 -7.49 2.94
CA SER A 89 -16.44 -7.41 4.35
C SER A 89 -16.06 -6.08 4.96
N LEU A 90 -16.74 -5.72 6.06
CA LEU A 90 -16.30 -4.60 6.90
C LEU A 90 -14.84 -4.81 7.37
N PRO A 91 -14.04 -3.72 7.42
CA PRO A 91 -12.71 -3.75 8.03
C PRO A 91 -12.73 -4.32 9.45
N HIS A 92 -11.75 -5.16 9.76
CA HIS A 92 -11.56 -5.73 11.09
C HIS A 92 -10.36 -5.09 11.82
N GLY A 93 -10.46 -4.93 13.13
CA GLY A 93 -9.40 -4.37 13.96
C GLY A 93 -9.37 -2.83 14.00
N PRO A 94 -8.30 -2.24 14.55
CA PRO A 94 -8.16 -0.79 14.66
C PRO A 94 -8.00 -0.10 13.30
N ASP A 95 -8.25 1.20 13.28
CA ASP A 95 -8.11 1.99 12.06
C ASP A 95 -6.66 2.28 11.69
N GLY A 96 -5.82 2.63 12.68
CA GLY A 96 -4.40 2.90 12.51
C GLY A 96 -3.55 1.63 12.47
N THR A 97 -2.38 1.76 11.85
CA THR A 97 -1.40 0.67 11.71
C THR A 97 -0.12 0.94 12.50
N PHE A 98 0.12 2.19 12.89
CA PHE A 98 1.26 2.59 13.69
C PHE A 98 0.90 2.62 15.19
N GLY A 99 1.57 1.76 15.96
CA GLY A 99 1.37 1.65 17.41
C GLY A 99 2.50 2.21 18.27
N GLY A 100 3.59 2.74 17.70
CA GLY A 100 4.69 3.34 18.50
C GLY A 100 5.30 2.42 19.59
N PHE A 101 5.18 1.09 19.43
CA PHE A 101 5.51 0.06 20.43
C PHE A 101 4.66 0.07 21.71
N THR A 102 3.50 0.73 21.71
CA THR A 102 2.52 0.65 22.80
C THR A 102 1.46 -0.41 22.52
N VAL A 103 1.21 -1.27 23.51
CA VAL A 103 0.21 -2.36 23.42
C VAL A 103 -1.21 -1.80 23.44
N GLU A 104 -1.40 -0.69 24.17
CA GLU A 104 -2.60 0.12 24.03
C GLU A 104 -2.47 0.91 22.73
N LEU A 105 -3.00 0.34 21.64
CA LEU A 105 -3.38 1.08 20.43
C LEU A 105 -4.57 1.99 20.78
N GLY A 106 -4.45 2.79 21.83
CA GLY A 106 -5.41 3.83 22.14
C GLY A 106 -5.46 4.78 20.96
N GLU A 107 -6.67 5.03 20.43
CA GLU A 107 -7.04 6.12 19.51
C GLU A 107 -6.16 6.38 18.27
N SER A 108 -5.09 5.60 18.01
CA SER A 108 -4.21 5.81 16.87
C SER A 108 -4.99 5.51 15.60
N THR A 109 -5.30 6.58 14.89
CA THR A 109 -5.98 6.57 13.59
C THR A 109 -4.97 6.71 12.44
N ASP A 110 -3.68 6.78 12.77
CA ASP A 110 -2.58 6.89 11.81
C ASP A 110 -2.40 5.56 11.08
N ARG A 111 -3.16 5.42 10.00
CA ARG A 111 -2.97 4.37 9.02
C ARG A 111 -1.92 4.84 8.03
N ILE A 112 -0.70 4.34 8.18
CA ILE A 112 0.45 4.67 7.30
C ILE A 112 0.92 3.48 6.47
N ASP A 113 0.47 2.27 6.84
CA ASP A 113 0.74 1.04 6.13
C ASP A 113 -0.46 0.68 5.27
N TYR A 114 -0.19 0.36 4.01
CA TYR A 114 -1.25 0.08 3.04
C TYR A 114 -0.96 -1.18 2.25
N VAL A 115 -2.06 -1.84 1.87
CA VAL A 115 -2.09 -2.77 0.76
C VAL A 115 -2.99 -2.15 -0.30
N PHE A 116 -2.41 -1.80 -1.44
CA PHE A 116 -3.14 -1.37 -2.64
C PHE A 116 -3.18 -2.50 -3.66
N VAL A 117 -4.23 -2.54 -4.46
CA VAL A 117 -4.40 -3.55 -5.50
C VAL A 117 -4.79 -2.92 -6.84
N GLY A 118 -4.30 -3.52 -7.92
CA GLY A 118 -4.72 -3.15 -9.28
C GLY A 118 -6.09 -3.72 -9.63
N ALA A 119 -6.58 -3.36 -10.82
CA ALA A 119 -7.82 -3.90 -11.36
C ALA A 119 -7.81 -5.44 -11.40
N GLY A 120 -8.99 -6.05 -11.26
CA GLY A 120 -9.17 -7.50 -11.33
C GLY A 120 -8.84 -8.26 -10.03
N VAL A 121 -8.31 -7.59 -9.00
CA VAL A 121 -8.09 -8.20 -7.68
C VAL A 121 -9.35 -8.11 -6.82
N LYS A 122 -9.88 -9.27 -6.44
CA LYS A 122 -11.01 -9.38 -5.51
C LYS A 122 -10.51 -9.34 -4.06
N VAL A 123 -10.89 -8.32 -3.29
CA VAL A 123 -10.53 -8.19 -1.88
C VAL A 123 -11.64 -8.78 -1.00
N LEU A 124 -11.40 -9.95 -0.43
CA LEU A 124 -12.42 -10.65 0.37
C LEU A 124 -12.58 -10.04 1.76
N ARG A 125 -11.46 -9.70 2.41
CA ARG A 125 -11.40 -9.16 3.77
C ARG A 125 -10.20 -8.23 3.91
N TYR A 126 -10.35 -7.24 4.77
CA TYR A 126 -9.27 -6.41 5.30
C TYR A 126 -9.26 -6.52 6.82
N GLY A 127 -8.07 -6.55 7.42
CA GLY A 127 -7.93 -6.50 8.86
C GLY A 127 -6.59 -5.95 9.31
N VAL A 128 -6.61 -5.16 10.38
CA VAL A 128 -5.42 -4.84 11.17
C VAL A 128 -5.42 -5.76 12.38
N VAL A 129 -4.34 -6.53 12.56
CA VAL A 129 -4.27 -7.53 13.63
C VAL A 129 -3.79 -6.86 14.92
N SER A 130 -4.66 -6.80 15.92
CA SER A 130 -4.37 -6.28 17.27
C SER A 130 -4.46 -7.33 18.37
N ASP A 131 -4.86 -8.56 18.03
CA ASP A 131 -5.05 -9.64 19.00
C ASP A 131 -3.69 -10.26 19.38
N GLN A 132 -3.48 -10.48 20.68
CA GLN A 132 -2.36 -11.24 21.25
C GLN A 132 -2.79 -12.65 21.65
#